data_AF-A0A7C7QCR4-F1
#
_entry.id   AF-A0A7C7QCR4-F1
#
_cell.length_a   1.000
_cell.length_b   1.000
_cell.length_c   1.000
_cell.angle_alpha   90.00
_cell.angle_beta   90.00
_cell.angle_gamma   90.00
#
_symmetry.space_group_name_H-M   'P 1'
#
loop_
_entity.id
_entity.type
_entity.pdbx_description
1 polymer ?
#
loop_
_entity_poly.entity_id
_entity_poly.type
_entity_poly.pdbx_seq_one_letter_code
_entity_poly.pdbx_strand_id
1 'polypeptide(L)'
;MRLRLTDRRKDYSNENSLRHQRPISALIKKGKPRNLLDQAILGKIKLVLSEPILEEFIKITKRKKFRPYFRNSEVVDFVVLLERVSEFVQVQLKVDVTRDKSDNMILAAALEWKRRICGIR
;
A
#
# COMPACT_ATOMS: atom_id res chain seq x y z
N MET A 1 -20.36 24.52 0.38
CA MET A 1 -19.40 24.87 1.46
C MET A 1 -18.08 24.17 1.19
N ARG A 2 -17.10 24.91 0.67
CA ARG A 2 -15.86 24.41 0.05
C ARG A 2 -14.77 24.37 1.13
N LEU A 3 -14.58 23.22 1.78
CA LEU A 3 -13.48 23.06 2.75
C LEU A 3 -12.16 23.00 1.99
N ARG A 4 -11.44 24.13 1.99
CA ARG A 4 -10.04 24.22 1.57
C ARG A 4 -9.22 23.40 2.56
N LEU A 5 -8.97 22.13 2.23
CA LEU A 5 -7.89 21.37 2.83
C LEU A 5 -6.59 22.00 2.32
N THR A 6 -5.97 22.78 3.20
CA THR A 6 -4.66 23.37 2.95
C THR A 6 -3.67 22.25 2.67
N ASP A 7 -3.18 22.28 1.44
CA ASP A 7 -2.13 21.46 0.89
C ASP A 7 -0.85 21.60 1.74
N ARG A 8 -0.71 20.76 2.77
CA ARG A 8 0.59 20.47 3.38
C ARG A 8 1.26 19.34 2.62
N ARG A 9 1.57 19.60 1.34
CA ARG A 9 2.62 18.89 0.60
C ARG A 9 3.92 18.96 1.41
N LYS A 10 4.24 17.90 2.15
CA LYS A 10 5.64 17.61 2.46
C LYS A 10 6.27 17.19 1.15
N ASP A 11 7.10 18.08 0.61
CA ASP A 11 7.86 17.86 -0.59
C ASP A 11 9.02 16.90 -0.24
N TYR A 12 8.86 15.61 -0.57
CA TYR A 12 9.89 14.59 -0.36
C TYR A 12 11.02 14.69 -1.42
N SER A 13 10.99 15.73 -2.25
CA SER A 13 11.99 16.04 -3.27
C SER A 13 13.30 16.58 -2.69
N ASN A 14 13.37 16.87 -1.38
CA ASN A 14 14.57 17.40 -0.73
C ASN A 14 15.34 16.30 0.03
N GLU A 15 16.46 15.86 -0.53
CA GLU A 15 17.36 14.82 0.03
C GLU A 15 17.80 15.10 1.48
N ASN A 16 17.80 16.37 1.91
CA ASN A 16 18.25 16.75 3.26
C ASN A 16 17.19 16.63 4.36
N SER A 17 15.89 16.51 4.04
CA SER A 17 14.85 16.28 5.07
C SER A 17 14.79 14.82 5.53
N LEU A 18 15.41 13.91 4.77
CA LEU A 18 15.39 12.46 4.97
C LEU A 18 16.43 11.95 5.99
N ARG A 19 17.30 12.81 6.52
CA ARG A 19 18.43 12.40 7.38
C ARG A 19 18.06 11.96 8.80
N HIS A 20 16.86 12.30 9.30
CA HIS A 20 16.43 11.99 10.67
C HIS A 20 15.16 11.13 10.77
N GLN A 21 14.57 10.71 9.64
CA GLN A 21 13.46 9.77 9.60
C GLN A 21 13.92 8.55 8.82
N ARG A 22 13.99 7.38 9.46
CA ARG A 22 14.18 6.14 8.70
C ARG A 22 13.11 6.13 7.60
N PRO A 23 13.48 6.01 6.30
CA PRO A 23 12.48 6.04 5.25
C PRO A 23 11.49 4.92 5.55
N ILE A 24 10.19 5.20 5.46
CA ILE A 24 9.12 4.25 5.77
C ILE A 24 9.29 2.94 4.98
N SER A 25 9.98 3.00 3.82
CA SER A 25 10.45 1.84 3.03
C SER A 25 11.51 0.95 3.69
N ALA A 26 12.02 1.30 4.87
CA ALA A 26 12.96 0.49 5.66
C ALA A 26 12.31 -0.77 6.27
N LEU A 27 10.98 -0.81 6.35
CA LEU A 27 10.23 -2.00 6.77
C LEU A 27 10.21 -3.10 5.71
N ILE A 28 10.55 -2.76 4.47
CA ILE A 28 10.63 -3.71 3.37
C ILE A 28 12.09 -4.11 3.17
N LYS A 29 12.32 -5.43 3.09
CA LYS A 29 13.62 -6.00 2.74
C LYS A 29 14.13 -5.35 1.45
N LYS A 30 15.42 -4.97 1.43
CA LYS A 30 16.08 -4.46 0.22
C LYS A 30 15.85 -5.41 -0.96
N GLY A 31 15.63 -4.84 -2.15
CA GLY A 31 15.41 -5.59 -3.38
C GLY A 31 14.14 -5.16 -4.13
N LYS A 32 13.63 -6.05 -4.98
CA LYS A 32 12.51 -5.76 -5.89
C LYS A 32 11.27 -5.14 -5.20
N PRO A 33 10.79 -5.62 -4.03
CA PRO A 33 9.61 -5.05 -3.40
C PRO A 33 9.80 -3.59 -2.96
N ARG A 34 10.98 -3.26 -2.45
CA ARG A 34 11.32 -1.88 -2.07
C ARG A 34 11.38 -0.97 -3.29
N ASN A 35 12.01 -1.42 -4.38
CA ASN A 35 12.08 -0.64 -5.61
C ASN A 35 10.69 -0.36 -6.20
N LEU A 36 9.75 -1.30 -6.12
CA LEU A 36 8.37 -1.09 -6.56
C LEU A 36 7.65 -0.04 -5.69
N LEU A 37 7.80 -0.11 -4.36
CA LEU A 37 7.23 0.90 -3.47
C LEU A 37 7.84 2.28 -3.75
N ASP A 38 9.16 2.38 -3.92
CA ASP A 38 9.83 3.64 -4.22
C ASP A 38 9.33 4.22 -5.57
N GLN A 39 9.11 3.37 -6.59
CA GLN A 39 8.51 3.81 -7.85
C GLN A 39 7.06 4.28 -7.68
N ALA A 40 6.27 3.66 -6.80
CA ALA A 40 4.91 4.10 -6.49
C ALA A 40 4.90 5.45 -5.75
N ILE A 41 5.79 5.63 -4.78
CA ILE A 41 5.97 6.90 -4.06
C ILE A 41 6.35 8.03 -5.02
N LEU A 42 7.22 7.74 -6.00
CA LEU A 42 7.62 8.69 -7.04
C LEU A 42 6.54 8.90 -8.12
N GLY A 43 5.39 8.23 -8.03
CA GLY A 43 4.30 8.32 -9.02
C GLY A 43 4.65 7.71 -10.38
N LYS A 44 5.73 6.92 -10.49
CA LYS A 44 6.15 6.27 -11.74
C LYS A 44 5.28 5.06 -12.08
N ILE A 45 4.72 4.42 -11.06
CA ILE A 45 3.74 3.35 -11.19
C ILE A 45 2.55 3.66 -10.29
N LYS A 46 1.38 3.13 -10.66
CA LYS A 46 0.19 3.21 -9.82
C LYS A 46 0.12 1.97 -8.93
N LEU A 47 0.23 2.17 -7.62
CA LEU A 47 -0.06 1.11 -6.66
C LEU A 47 -1.58 1.00 -6.50
N VAL A 48 -2.11 -0.21 -6.59
CA VAL A 48 -3.54 -0.48 -6.41
C VAL A 48 -3.70 -1.41 -5.22
N LEU A 49 -4.59 -1.04 -4.30
CA LEU A 49 -4.93 -1.83 -3.13
C LEU A 49 -6.44 -2.01 -3.01
N SER A 50 -6.83 -2.93 -2.15
CA SER A 50 -8.20 -3.06 -1.67
C SER A 50 -8.17 -3.19 -0.16
N GLU A 51 -9.29 -2.89 0.49
CA GLU A 51 -9.44 -3.00 1.94
C GLU A 51 -9.08 -4.41 2.47
N PRO A 52 -9.53 -5.53 1.87
CA PRO A 52 -9.13 -6.87 2.31
C PRO A 52 -7.61 -7.12 2.29
N ILE A 53 -6.90 -6.58 1.29
CA ILE A 53 -5.44 -6.71 1.20
C ILE A 53 -4.77 -5.98 2.37
N LEU A 54 -5.25 -4.77 2.67
CA LEU A 54 -4.70 -3.97 3.76
C LEU A 54 -5.00 -4.60 5.14
N GLU A 55 -6.21 -5.11 5.32
CA GLU A 55 -6.60 -5.81 6.54
C GLU A 55 -5.77 -7.07 6.80
N GLU A 56 -5.54 -7.90 5.78
CA GLU A 56 -4.71 -9.09 5.92
C GLU A 56 -3.25 -8.70 6.22
N PHE A 57 -2.73 -7.63 5.61
CA PHE A 57 -1.42 -7.08 5.96
C PHE A 57 -1.34 -6.67 7.45
N ILE A 58 -2.33 -5.92 7.94
CA ILE A 58 -2.41 -5.51 9.36
C ILE A 58 -2.51 -6.73 10.29
N LYS A 59 -3.30 -7.73 9.90
CA LYS A 59 -3.45 -8.98 10.65
C LYS A 59 -2.15 -9.79 10.68
N ILE A 60 -1.42 -9.86 9.57
CA ILE A 60 -0.12 -10.53 9.49
C ILE A 60 0.89 -9.83 10.40
N THR A 61 1.00 -8.51 10.31
CA THR A 61 1.98 -7.72 11.08
C THR A 61 1.73 -7.78 12.59
N LYS A 62 0.48 -7.97 13.04
CA LYS A 62 0.14 -8.18 14.45
C LYS A 62 0.59 -9.54 15.04
N ARG A 63 0.96 -10.53 14.21
CA ARG A 63 1.32 -11.88 14.72
C ARG A 63 2.63 -11.81 15.52
N LYS A 64 2.70 -12.54 16.64
CA LYS A 64 3.84 -12.49 17.59
C LYS A 64 5.21 -12.68 16.92
N LYS A 65 5.30 -13.55 15.90
CA LYS A 65 6.53 -13.82 15.15
C LYS A 65 7.13 -12.62 14.44
N PHE A 66 6.34 -11.57 14.19
CA PHE A 66 6.81 -10.36 13.52
C PHE A 66 7.24 -9.23 14.47
N ARG A 67 6.92 -9.31 15.76
CA ARG A 67 7.31 -8.32 16.78
C ARG A 67 8.81 -8.01 16.84
N PRO A 68 9.74 -8.96 16.61
CA PRO A 68 11.17 -8.66 16.59
C PRO A 68 11.62 -7.79 15.42
N TYR A 69 10.83 -7.69 14.35
CA TYR A 69 11.23 -7.03 13.10
C TYR A 69 10.77 -5.57 13.01
N PHE A 70 9.66 -5.23 13.65
CA PHE A 70 9.09 -3.88 13.61
C PHE A 70 8.20 -3.58 14.80
N ARG A 71 8.14 -2.31 15.19
CA ARG A 71 7.23 -1.77 16.20
C ARG A 71 5.85 -1.52 15.60
N ASN A 72 4.83 -1.56 16.44
CA ASN A 72 3.45 -1.26 16.01
C ASN A 72 3.33 0.14 15.38
N SER A 73 4.04 1.14 15.91
CA SER A 73 4.05 2.49 15.34
C SER A 73 4.59 2.52 13.91
N GLU A 74 5.64 1.73 13.62
CA GLU A 74 6.22 1.65 12.29
C GLU A 74 5.24 1.00 11.29
N VAL A 75 4.47 0.00 11.73
CA VAL A 75 3.40 -0.59 10.91
C VAL A 75 2.30 0.43 10.61
N VAL A 76 1.90 1.23 11.60
CA VAL A 76 0.90 2.29 11.40
C VAL A 76 1.39 3.34 10.40
N ASP A 77 2.63 3.83 10.56
CA ASP A 77 3.23 4.78 9.62
C ASP A 77 3.30 4.21 8.18
N PHE A 78 3.55 2.90 8.06
CA PHE A 78 3.57 2.20 6.78
C PHE A 78 2.19 2.07 6.15
N VAL A 79 1.16 1.76 6.93
CA VAL A 79 -0.23 1.72 6.46
C VAL A 79 -0.65 3.10 5.95
N VAL A 80 -0.38 4.16 6.70
CA VAL A 80 -0.67 5.54 6.29
C VAL A 80 0.05 5.91 4.99
N LEU A 81 1.30 5.46 4.81
CA LEU A 81 2.01 5.63 3.54
C LEU A 81 1.29 4.90 2.41
N LEU A 82 0.95 3.62 2.58
CA LEU A 82 0.27 2.82 1.57
C LEU A 82 -1.05 3.48 1.17
N GLU A 83 -1.84 3.93 2.14
CA GLU A 83 -3.11 4.63 1.88
C GLU A 83 -2.91 5.90 1.04
N ARG A 84 -1.82 6.64 1.30
CA ARG A 84 -1.52 7.86 0.56
C ARG A 84 -1.03 7.63 -0.87
N VAL A 85 -0.27 6.57 -1.13
CA VAL A 85 0.36 6.32 -2.45
C VAL A 85 -0.41 5.34 -3.33
N SER A 86 -1.45 4.70 -2.80
CA SER A 86 -2.24 3.73 -3.54
C SER A 86 -3.60 4.28 -3.96
N GLU A 87 -4.15 3.64 -5.00
CA GLU A 87 -5.54 3.79 -5.37
C GLU A 87 -6.34 2.60 -4.89
N PHE A 88 -7.41 2.87 -4.16
CA PHE A 88 -8.28 1.83 -3.65
C PHE A 88 -9.30 1.40 -4.69
N VAL A 89 -9.49 0.10 -4.76
CA VAL A 89 -10.54 -0.52 -5.56
C VAL A 89 -11.47 -1.31 -4.64
N GLN A 90 -12.77 -1.14 -4.86
CA GLN A 90 -13.79 -1.90 -4.15
C GLN A 90 -13.99 -3.25 -4.85
N VAL A 91 -13.55 -4.33 -4.21
CA VAL A 91 -13.66 -5.67 -4.79
C VAL A 91 -15.11 -6.15 -4.75
N GLN A 92 -15.70 -6.39 -5.91
CA GLN A 92 -17.04 -7.00 -6.03
C GLN A 92 -16.97 -8.41 -6.62
N LEU A 93 -15.93 -8.69 -7.40
CA LEU A 93 -15.70 -10.00 -8.00
C LEU A 93 -15.35 -11.06 -6.95
N LYS A 94 -16.04 -12.20 -7.02
CA LYS A 94 -15.63 -13.42 -6.31
C LYS A 94 -14.70 -14.23 -7.20
N VAL A 95 -13.44 -14.35 -6.80
CA VAL A 95 -12.43 -15.17 -7.47
C VAL A 95 -12.19 -16.41 -6.62
N ASP A 96 -12.18 -17.59 -7.25
CA ASP A 96 -11.87 -18.84 -6.56
C ASP A 96 -10.92 -19.75 -7.38
N VAL A 97 -9.75 -19.21 -7.72
CA VAL A 97 -8.82 -19.82 -8.68
C VAL A 97 -7.46 -20.14 -8.06
N THR A 98 -7.04 -19.41 -7.02
CA THR A 98 -5.71 -19.60 -6.44
C THR A 98 -5.63 -20.86 -5.59
N ARG A 99 -4.41 -21.44 -5.51
CA ARG A 99 -4.11 -22.59 -4.64
C ARG A 99 -4.30 -22.24 -3.17
N ASP A 100 -3.79 -21.09 -2.75
CA ASP A 100 -4.09 -20.51 -1.43
C ASP A 100 -5.27 -19.56 -1.58
N LYS A 101 -6.38 -19.86 -0.90
CA LYS A 101 -7.61 -19.07 -1.00
C LYS A 101 -7.43 -17.64 -0.51
N SER A 102 -6.44 -17.33 0.34
CA SER A 102 -6.18 -15.95 0.74
C SER A 102 -5.68 -15.10 -0.42
N ASP A 103 -5.00 -15.68 -1.40
CA ASP A 103 -4.43 -14.92 -2.52
C ASP A 103 -5.49 -14.49 -3.55
N ASN A 104 -6.69 -15.08 -3.51
CA ASN A 104 -7.81 -14.72 -4.39
C ASN A 104 -8.13 -13.22 -4.29
N MET A 105 -7.95 -12.59 -3.12
CA MET A 105 -8.22 -11.15 -2.93
C MET A 105 -7.30 -10.27 -3.79
N ILE A 106 -6.07 -10.72 -4.05
CA ILE A 106 -5.10 -10.01 -4.88
C ILE A 106 -5.56 -10.02 -6.33
N LEU A 107 -5.99 -11.19 -6.83
CA LEU A 107 -6.53 -11.32 -8.19
C LEU A 107 -7.83 -10.54 -8.36
N ALA A 108 -8.72 -10.60 -7.37
CA ALA A 108 -9.98 -9.88 -7.39
C ALA A 108 -9.75 -8.37 -7.50
N ALA A 109 -8.83 -7.80 -6.70
CA ALA A 109 -8.45 -6.39 -6.81
C ALA A 109 -7.85 -6.03 -8.17
N ALA A 110 -6.98 -6.87 -8.73
CA ALA A 110 -6.40 -6.64 -10.05
C ALA A 110 -7.44 -6.66 -11.18
N LEU A 111 -8.39 -7.60 -11.13
CA LEU A 111 -9.47 -7.69 -12.12
C LEU A 111 -10.44 -6.51 -12.00
N GLU A 112 -10.77 -6.10 -10.78
CA GLU A 112 -11.62 -4.94 -10.53
C GLU A 112 -10.97 -3.66 -11.06
N TRP A 113 -9.68 -3.48 -10.81
CA TRP A 113 -8.92 -2.36 -11.37
C TRP A 113 -8.96 -2.37 -12.90
N LYS A 114 -8.75 -3.55 -13.51
CA LYS A 114 -8.83 -3.71 -14.97
C LYS A 114 -10.22 -3.36 -15.50
N ARG A 115 -11.29 -3.80 -14.85
CA ARG A 115 -12.67 -3.44 -15.21
C ARG A 115 -12.88 -1.93 -15.17
N ARG A 116 -12.42 -1.28 -14.08
CA ARG A 116 -12.50 0.17 -13.88
C ARG A 116 -11.82 0.96 -15.00
N ILE A 117 -10.58 0.60 -15.37
CA ILE A 117 -9.82 1.32 -16.41
C ILE A 117 -10.30 1.01 -17.83
N CYS A 118 -10.84 -0.19 -18.08
CA CYS A 118 -11.37 -0.57 -19.40
C CYS A 118 -12.84 -0.18 -19.58
N GLY A 119 -13.51 0.36 -18.56
CA GLY A 119 -14.94 0.69 -18.60
C GLY A 119 -15.86 -0.53 -18.68
N ILE A 120 -15.40 -1.71 -18.26
CA ILE A 120 -16.17 -2.94 -18.28
C ILE A 120 -17.05 -2.94 -17.02
N ARG A 121 -18.36 -2.74 -17.19
CA ARG A 121 -19.34 -2.78 -16.10
C ARG A 121 -19.73 -4.20 -15.74
#